data_AF-A0A3B9BZ18-F1
#
_entry.id   AF-A0A3B9BZ18-F1
#
_cell.length_a   1.000
_cell.length_b   1.000
_cell.length_c   1.000
_cell.angle_alpha   90.00
_cell.angle_beta   90.00
_cell.angle_gamma   90.00
#
_symmetry.space_group_name_H-M   'P 1'
#
loop_
_entity.id
_entity.type
_entity.pdbx_description
1 polymer ?
#
loop_
_entity_poly.entity_id
_entity_poly.type
_entity_poly.pdbx_seq_one_letter_code
_entity_poly.pdbx_strand_id
1 'polypeptide(L)'
;LLVMGFFLWFYPDNNMLDDGYATMDKFFNLAPWVLLFLLPAITMRSFSDEFRSGTIEILSTLPLREKDIVLGKFFAAWLLVVFSILPTLLYVFSLASLSAIPDNLDTGGIIGSYIGLLFLCGAFTAVGLFCSTLTNNQVIAFLIAIFINFILYSGFETLSRLEVFTGTLDYIISSIGMESHYRSISRGLIDTRDLVYFLSVIAIFILASRFSLQKRKWA
;
A
#
# COMPACT_ATOMS: atom_id res chain seq x y z
N LEU A 1 -0.80 -13.64 4.37
CA LEU A 1 -1.63 -14.85 4.18
C LEU A 1 -2.18 -15.38 5.50
N LEU A 2 -1.37 -15.87 6.44
CA LEU A 2 -1.89 -16.44 7.71
C LEU A 2 -2.82 -15.51 8.50
N VAL A 3 -2.44 -14.23 8.64
CA VAL A 3 -3.30 -13.22 9.30
C VAL A 3 -4.64 -13.07 8.56
N MET A 4 -4.62 -12.95 7.22
CA MET A 4 -5.85 -12.84 6.42
C MET A 4 -6.71 -14.10 6.49
N GLY A 5 -6.10 -15.29 6.40
CA GLY A 5 -6.82 -16.56 6.50
C GLY A 5 -7.50 -16.73 7.85
N PHE A 6 -6.86 -16.29 8.94
CA PHE A 6 -7.49 -16.28 10.26
C PHE A 6 -8.72 -15.36 10.29
N PHE A 7 -8.56 -14.11 9.83
CA PHE A 7 -9.65 -13.13 9.85
C PHE A 7 -10.82 -13.49 8.91
N LEU A 8 -10.56 -14.15 7.79
CA LEU A 8 -11.60 -14.47 6.80
C LEU A 8 -12.33 -15.79 7.07
N TRP A 9 -11.69 -16.74 7.74
CA TRP A 9 -12.22 -18.09 7.91
C TRP A 9 -12.63 -18.43 9.34
N PHE A 10 -12.03 -17.77 10.33
CA PHE A 10 -12.27 -18.08 11.75
C PHE A 10 -12.93 -16.94 12.53
N TYR A 11 -12.90 -15.70 12.02
CA TYR A 11 -13.50 -14.57 12.73
C TYR A 11 -15.01 -14.45 12.41
N PRO A 12 -15.91 -14.53 13.41
CA PRO A 12 -17.36 -14.65 13.18
C PRO A 12 -17.97 -13.55 12.29
N ASP A 13 -17.59 -12.28 12.50
CA ASP A 13 -18.18 -11.16 11.75
C ASP A 13 -17.68 -11.09 10.28
N ASN A 14 -16.50 -11.63 10.01
CA ASN A 14 -15.84 -11.58 8.70
C ASN A 14 -15.83 -12.93 7.98
N ASN A 15 -16.51 -13.94 8.55
CA ASN A 15 -16.51 -15.28 8.00
C ASN A 15 -17.14 -15.27 6.60
N MET A 16 -16.40 -15.78 5.61
CA MET A 16 -16.89 -15.86 4.23
C MET A 16 -17.92 -16.98 4.05
N LEU A 17 -17.96 -17.95 4.98
CA LEU A 17 -18.89 -19.09 4.93
C LEU A 17 -20.32 -18.74 5.39
N ASP A 18 -20.46 -17.79 6.33
CA ASP A 18 -21.76 -17.44 6.93
C ASP A 18 -22.49 -16.32 6.18
N ASP A 19 -21.83 -15.66 5.22
CA ASP A 19 -22.35 -14.47 4.52
C ASP A 19 -23.41 -14.80 3.45
N GLY A 20 -23.55 -16.07 3.08
CA GLY A 20 -24.50 -16.53 2.06
C GLY A 20 -24.16 -16.14 0.60
N TYR A 21 -23.14 -15.29 0.39
CA TYR A 21 -22.65 -14.87 -0.92
C TYR A 21 -21.16 -15.21 -1.08
N ALA A 22 -20.78 -15.72 -2.25
CA ALA A 22 -19.39 -16.00 -2.60
C ALA A 22 -18.69 -14.75 -3.15
N THR A 23 -18.44 -13.74 -2.31
CA THR A 23 -17.75 -12.49 -2.70
C THR A 23 -16.39 -12.32 -2.00
N MET A 24 -15.46 -11.64 -2.68
CA MET A 24 -14.12 -11.34 -2.18
C MET A 24 -14.01 -9.97 -1.49
N ASP A 25 -15.11 -9.25 -1.34
CA ASP A 25 -15.11 -7.87 -0.83
C ASP A 25 -14.52 -7.75 0.57
N LYS A 26 -14.77 -8.74 1.45
CA LYS A 26 -14.21 -8.75 2.81
C LYS A 26 -12.68 -8.80 2.80
N PHE A 27 -12.08 -9.60 1.91
CA PHE A 27 -10.62 -9.66 1.74
C PHE A 27 -10.08 -8.30 1.28
N PHE A 28 -10.66 -7.71 0.24
CA PHE A 28 -10.18 -6.44 -0.31
C PHE A 28 -10.42 -5.24 0.60
N ASN A 29 -11.40 -5.28 1.49
CA ASN A 29 -11.58 -4.26 2.53
C ASN A 29 -10.58 -4.41 3.68
N LEU A 30 -10.22 -5.63 4.09
CA LEU A 30 -9.26 -5.89 5.18
C LEU A 30 -7.79 -5.77 4.73
N ALA A 31 -7.49 -6.10 3.47
CA ALA A 31 -6.12 -6.14 2.96
C ALA A 31 -5.35 -4.81 3.11
N PRO A 32 -5.92 -3.64 2.74
CA PRO A 32 -5.28 -2.33 2.94
C PRO A 32 -4.84 -2.08 4.39
N TRP A 33 -5.65 -2.44 5.37
CA TRP A 33 -5.36 -2.21 6.79
C TRP A 33 -4.15 -3.00 7.28
N VAL A 34 -4.04 -4.26 6.86
CA VAL A 34 -2.87 -5.07 7.23
C VAL A 34 -1.63 -4.64 6.45
N LEU A 35 -1.78 -4.29 5.17
CA LEU A 35 -0.68 -3.78 4.35
C LEU A 35 -0.15 -2.44 4.84
N LEU A 36 -1.02 -1.59 5.40
CA LEU A 36 -0.65 -0.31 6.01
C LEU A 36 0.39 -0.49 7.12
N PHE A 37 0.31 -1.59 7.88
CA PHE A 37 1.30 -1.92 8.91
C PHE A 37 2.50 -2.70 8.34
N LEU A 38 2.24 -3.66 7.45
CA LEU A 38 3.25 -4.58 6.94
C LEU A 38 4.26 -3.89 6.01
N LEU A 39 3.84 -2.91 5.21
CA LEU A 39 4.73 -2.23 4.25
C LEU A 39 5.76 -1.31 4.91
N PRO A 40 5.38 -0.46 5.90
CA PRO A 40 6.34 0.19 6.76
C PRO A 40 7.33 -0.79 7.41
N ALA A 41 6.88 -1.96 7.85
CA ALA A 41 7.75 -2.94 8.50
C ALA A 41 8.81 -3.51 7.54
N ILE A 42 8.47 -3.71 6.26
CA ILE A 42 9.41 -4.16 5.23
C ILE A 42 10.41 -3.06 4.88
N THR A 43 9.93 -1.82 4.75
CA THR A 43 10.74 -0.69 4.25
C THR A 43 11.56 0.00 5.33
N MET A 44 11.23 -0.16 6.62
CA MET A 44 11.88 0.56 7.72
C MET A 44 13.41 0.39 7.72
N ARG A 45 13.90 -0.82 7.43
CA ARG A 45 15.33 -1.16 7.45
C ARG A 45 16.11 -0.66 6.23
N SER A 46 15.40 -0.30 5.17
CA SER A 46 16.01 -0.09 3.85
C SER A 46 17.14 0.95 3.88
N PHE A 47 16.90 2.09 4.51
CA PHE A 47 17.93 3.13 4.69
C PHE A 47 18.36 3.29 6.15
N SER A 48 17.48 3.06 7.13
CA SER A 48 17.84 3.25 8.54
C SER A 48 19.03 2.38 8.97
N ASP A 49 19.12 1.17 8.42
CA ASP A 49 20.17 0.22 8.80
C ASP A 49 21.50 0.61 8.19
N GLU A 50 21.49 1.07 6.94
CA GLU A 50 22.70 1.56 6.27
C GLU A 50 23.26 2.82 6.93
N PHE A 51 22.39 3.68 7.48
CA PHE A 51 22.82 4.81 8.27
C PHE A 51 23.37 4.40 9.63
N ARG A 52 22.75 3.42 10.28
CA ARG A 52 23.19 2.93 11.59
C ARG A 52 24.51 2.15 11.49
N SER A 53 24.73 1.42 10.41
CA SER A 53 25.93 0.63 10.16
C SER A 53 27.07 1.43 9.52
N GLY A 54 26.83 2.68 9.10
CA GLY A 54 27.79 3.51 8.37
C GLY A 54 28.05 3.04 6.93
N THR A 55 27.34 2.02 6.45
CA THR A 55 27.54 1.47 5.10
C THR A 55 27.13 2.46 4.00
N ILE A 56 26.34 3.49 4.35
CA ILE A 56 25.96 4.56 3.41
C ILE A 56 27.17 5.31 2.83
N GLU A 57 28.28 5.41 3.58
CA GLU A 57 29.51 6.08 3.13
C GLU A 57 30.18 5.27 2.02
N ILE A 58 30.22 3.94 2.18
CA ILE A 58 30.71 3.01 1.15
C ILE A 58 29.80 3.10 -0.09
N LEU A 59 28.48 3.13 0.11
CA LEU A 59 27.53 3.24 -1.00
C LEU A 59 27.69 4.57 -1.77
N SER A 60 28.12 5.62 -1.08
CA SER A 60 28.31 6.96 -1.65
C SER A 60 29.63 7.12 -2.40
N THR A 61 30.63 6.27 -2.16
CA THR A 61 31.91 6.26 -2.90
C THR A 61 31.84 5.42 -4.18
N LEU A 62 30.84 4.55 -4.31
CA LEU A 62 30.57 3.81 -5.54
C LEU A 62 30.02 4.74 -6.64
N PRO A 63 30.33 4.48 -7.93
CA PRO A 63 29.87 5.28 -9.07
C PRO A 63 28.39 4.98 -9.41
N LEU A 64 27.53 4.94 -8.40
CA LEU A 64 26.09 4.68 -8.54
C LEU A 64 25.31 5.98 -8.45
N ARG A 65 24.32 6.16 -9.34
CA ARG A 65 23.42 7.30 -9.24
C ARG A 65 22.44 7.07 -8.09
N GLU A 66 22.17 8.11 -7.31
CA GLU A 66 21.22 8.06 -6.19
C GLU A 66 19.82 7.61 -6.62
N LYS A 67 19.43 7.98 -7.85
CA LYS A 67 18.17 7.52 -8.45
C LYS A 67 18.11 6.00 -8.54
N ASP A 68 19.20 5.36 -8.94
CA ASP A 68 19.27 3.92 -9.14
C ASP A 68 19.24 3.18 -7.79
N ILE A 69 19.86 3.75 -6.75
CA ILE A 69 19.82 3.23 -5.38
C ILE A 69 18.38 3.27 -4.82
N VAL A 70 17.72 4.42 -4.93
CA VAL A 70 16.35 4.59 -4.42
C VAL A 70 15.37 3.71 -5.20
N LEU A 71 15.44 3.70 -6.54
CA LEU A 71 14.58 2.87 -7.38
C LEU A 71 14.84 1.39 -7.15
N GLY A 72 16.09 0.95 -7.03
CA GLY A 72 16.44 -0.44 -6.74
C GLY A 72 15.84 -0.92 -5.42
N LYS A 73 15.95 -0.12 -4.36
CA LYS A 73 15.35 -0.42 -3.05
C LYS A 73 13.82 -0.41 -3.09
N PHE A 74 13.23 0.53 -3.83
CA PHE A 74 11.79 0.58 -4.05
C PHE A 74 11.29 -0.68 -4.76
N PHE A 75 11.89 -1.05 -5.89
CA PHE A 75 11.49 -2.25 -6.64
C PHE A 75 11.74 -3.54 -5.85
N ALA A 76 12.83 -3.62 -5.07
CA ALA A 76 13.08 -4.76 -4.20
C ALA A 76 11.96 -4.94 -3.17
N ALA A 77 11.59 -3.87 -2.46
CA ALA A 77 10.50 -3.91 -1.49
C ALA A 77 9.14 -4.16 -2.16
N TRP A 78 8.85 -3.51 -3.29
CA TRP A 78 7.60 -3.68 -4.01
C TRP A 78 7.44 -5.09 -4.59
N LEU A 79 8.51 -5.68 -5.15
CA LEU A 79 8.50 -7.07 -5.62
C LEU A 79 8.27 -8.06 -4.47
N LEU A 80 8.90 -7.86 -3.31
CA LEU A 80 8.63 -8.71 -2.13
C LEU A 80 7.14 -8.71 -1.77
N VAL A 81 6.47 -7.57 -1.94
CA VAL A 81 5.04 -7.43 -1.67
C VAL A 81 4.20 -8.13 -2.73
N VAL A 82 4.55 -7.98 -4.01
CA VAL A 82 3.92 -8.75 -5.11
C VAL A 82 3.99 -10.25 -4.81
N PHE A 83 5.16 -10.76 -4.41
CA PHE A 83 5.31 -12.15 -4.00
C PHE A 83 4.52 -12.52 -2.74
N SER A 84 4.29 -11.58 -1.83
CA SER A 84 3.43 -11.78 -0.65
C SER A 84 1.94 -11.86 -1.00
N ILE A 85 1.52 -11.16 -2.05
CA ILE A 85 0.13 -11.13 -2.54
C ILE A 85 -0.18 -12.34 -3.42
N LEU A 86 0.78 -12.84 -4.22
CA LEU A 86 0.55 -13.98 -5.13
C LEU A 86 -0.12 -15.20 -4.46
N PRO A 87 0.30 -15.67 -3.26
CA PRO A 87 -0.34 -16.78 -2.57
C PRO A 87 -1.82 -16.53 -2.20
N THR A 88 -2.27 -15.27 -2.14
CA THR A 88 -3.68 -14.96 -1.85
C THR A 88 -4.62 -15.31 -3.01
N LEU A 89 -4.09 -15.54 -4.22
CA LEU A 89 -4.86 -16.08 -5.34
C LEU A 89 -5.43 -17.48 -5.03
N LEU A 90 -4.83 -18.22 -4.10
CA LEU A 90 -5.37 -19.49 -3.63
C LEU A 90 -6.78 -19.31 -3.02
N TYR A 91 -7.04 -18.17 -2.36
CA TYR A 91 -8.38 -17.89 -1.82
C TYR A 91 -9.42 -17.75 -2.94
N VAL A 92 -9.06 -17.16 -4.07
CA VAL A 92 -9.94 -17.05 -5.25
C VAL A 92 -10.29 -18.43 -5.78
N PHE A 93 -9.29 -19.31 -5.85
CA PHE A 93 -9.47 -20.68 -6.29
C PHE A 93 -10.37 -21.49 -5.33
N SER A 94 -10.17 -21.35 -4.02
CA SER A 94 -11.01 -21.99 -3.01
C SER A 94 -12.45 -21.49 -3.07
N LEU A 95 -12.67 -20.19 -3.26
CA LEU A 95 -14.02 -19.62 -3.36
C LEU A 95 -14.72 -20.08 -4.65
N ALA A 96 -14.00 -20.15 -5.77
CA ALA A 96 -14.52 -20.69 -7.02
C ALA A 96 -14.96 -22.16 -6.87
N SER A 97 -14.17 -22.98 -6.17
CA SER A 97 -14.52 -24.39 -5.92
C SER A 97 -15.68 -24.60 -4.95
N LEU A 98 -15.93 -23.66 -4.05
CA LEU A 98 -16.95 -23.76 -3.00
C LEU A 98 -18.28 -23.10 -3.40
N SER A 99 -18.27 -22.34 -4.50
CA SER A 99 -19.47 -21.67 -5.01
C SER A 99 -20.49 -22.68 -5.57
N ALA A 100 -21.76 -22.53 -5.18
CA ALA A 100 -22.85 -23.42 -5.59
C ALA A 100 -23.28 -23.27 -7.05
N ILE A 101 -22.95 -22.12 -7.67
CA ILE A 101 -23.21 -21.83 -9.09
C ILE A 101 -21.84 -21.62 -9.74
N PRO A 102 -21.42 -22.47 -10.69
CA PRO A 102 -20.20 -22.24 -11.45
C PRO A 102 -20.27 -20.88 -12.13
N ASP A 103 -19.19 -20.09 -12.05
CA ASP A 103 -18.99 -18.88 -12.86
C ASP A 103 -19.76 -17.61 -12.46
N ASN A 104 -20.40 -17.57 -11.28
CA ASN A 104 -21.03 -16.34 -10.75
C ASN A 104 -20.08 -15.46 -9.93
N LEU A 105 -18.75 -15.62 -10.06
CA LEU A 105 -17.79 -14.72 -9.43
C LEU A 105 -17.61 -13.46 -10.27
N ASP A 106 -17.66 -12.31 -9.61
CA ASP A 106 -17.31 -11.02 -10.21
C ASP A 106 -15.80 -10.97 -10.51
N THR A 107 -15.42 -11.61 -11.62
CA THR A 107 -14.03 -11.71 -12.08
C THR A 107 -13.48 -10.32 -12.43
N GLY A 108 -14.34 -9.40 -12.89
CA GLY A 108 -13.97 -8.01 -13.18
C GLY A 108 -13.59 -7.24 -11.92
N GLY A 109 -14.43 -7.31 -10.88
CA GLY A 109 -14.15 -6.72 -9.57
C GLY A 109 -12.92 -7.31 -8.89
N ILE A 110 -12.71 -8.63 -8.99
CA ILE A 110 -11.53 -9.30 -8.41
C ILE A 110 -10.23 -8.83 -9.08
N ILE A 111 -10.17 -8.84 -10.41
CA ILE A 111 -8.98 -8.40 -11.15
C ILE A 111 -8.71 -6.91 -10.87
N GLY A 112 -9.75 -6.07 -10.91
CA GLY A 112 -9.65 -4.66 -10.57
C GLY A 112 -9.09 -4.46 -9.16
N SER A 113 -9.65 -5.15 -8.17
CA SER A 113 -9.21 -5.05 -6.78
C SER A 113 -7.76 -5.49 -6.58
N TYR A 114 -7.27 -6.54 -7.25
CA TYR A 114 -5.85 -6.90 -7.21
C TYR A 114 -4.94 -5.84 -7.82
N ILE A 115 -5.32 -5.25 -8.95
CA ILE A 115 -4.57 -4.17 -9.57
C ILE A 115 -4.53 -2.96 -8.63
N GLY A 116 -5.67 -2.56 -8.07
CA GLY A 116 -5.76 -1.48 -7.08
C GLY A 116 -4.89 -1.75 -5.85
N LEU A 117 -4.89 -2.99 -5.35
CA LEU A 117 -4.06 -3.39 -4.21
C LEU A 117 -2.57 -3.25 -4.53
N LEU A 118 -2.12 -3.62 -5.73
CA LEU A 118 -0.72 -3.49 -6.16
C LEU A 118 -0.27 -2.03 -6.24
N PHE A 119 -1.12 -1.13 -6.75
CA PHE A 119 -0.83 0.30 -6.78
C PHE A 119 -0.82 0.92 -5.39
N LEU A 120 -1.78 0.54 -4.52
CA LEU A 120 -1.81 0.96 -3.12
C LEU A 120 -0.53 0.50 -2.38
N CYS A 121 -0.11 -0.75 -2.60
CA CYS A 121 1.14 -1.27 -2.07
C CYS A 121 2.36 -0.46 -2.55
N GLY A 122 2.37 -0.08 -3.83
CA GLY A 122 3.41 0.79 -4.39
C GLY A 122 3.47 2.13 -3.65
N ALA A 123 2.33 2.78 -3.43
CA ALA A 123 2.27 4.05 -2.72
C ALA A 123 2.77 3.93 -1.27
N PHE A 124 2.27 2.95 -0.51
CA PHE A 124 2.71 2.70 0.87
C PHE A 124 4.19 2.33 0.97
N THR A 125 4.73 1.61 -0.02
CA THR A 125 6.16 1.28 -0.11
C THR A 125 7.00 2.53 -0.35
N ALA A 126 6.56 3.44 -1.24
CA ALA A 126 7.26 4.69 -1.52
C ALA A 126 7.30 5.60 -0.28
N VAL A 127 6.18 5.71 0.44
CA VAL A 127 6.09 6.46 1.71
C VAL A 127 7.01 5.86 2.77
N GLY A 128 6.95 4.54 2.96
CA GLY A 128 7.79 3.85 3.95
C GLY A 128 9.28 3.99 3.65
N LEU A 129 9.66 3.91 2.37
CA LEU A 129 11.03 4.16 1.93
C LEU A 129 11.47 5.58 2.25
N PHE A 130 10.64 6.59 1.95
CA PHE A 130 10.92 7.98 2.31
C PHE A 130 11.14 8.16 3.81
N CYS A 131 10.28 7.59 4.64
CA CYS A 131 10.39 7.68 6.09
C CYS A 131 11.69 7.04 6.61
N SER A 132 12.13 5.95 6.00
CA SER A 132 13.42 5.32 6.35
C SER A 132 14.63 6.21 6.04
N THR A 133 14.50 7.19 5.13
CA THR A 133 15.58 8.16 4.86
C THR A 133 15.70 9.25 5.92
N LEU A 134 14.63 9.53 6.67
CA LEU A 134 14.55 10.66 7.61
C LEU A 134 15.21 10.38 8.96
N THR A 135 15.41 9.10 9.31
CA THR A 135 15.87 8.71 10.65
C THR A 135 16.83 7.52 10.61
N ASN A 136 17.72 7.47 11.59
CA ASN A 136 18.68 6.37 11.77
C ASN A 136 18.09 5.22 12.60
N ASN A 137 16.88 5.39 13.16
CA ASN A 137 16.23 4.39 14.01
C ASN A 137 15.06 3.73 13.27
N GLN A 138 15.15 2.41 13.04
CA GLN A 138 14.12 1.57 12.42
C GLN A 138 12.73 1.81 13.02
N VAL A 139 12.64 1.90 14.35
CA VAL A 139 11.35 2.01 15.06
C VAL A 139 10.70 3.37 14.78
N ILE A 140 11.50 4.43 14.74
CA ILE A 140 10.99 5.78 14.45
C ILE A 140 10.57 5.87 12.97
N ALA A 141 11.36 5.29 12.06
CA ALA A 141 11.01 5.24 10.63
C ALA A 141 9.68 4.53 10.41
N PHE A 142 9.50 3.41 11.09
CA PHE A 142 8.29 2.60 11.06
C PHE A 142 7.05 3.37 11.55
N LEU A 143 7.13 4.02 12.70
CA LEU A 143 6.00 4.77 13.28
C LEU A 143 5.59 5.96 12.39
N ILE A 144 6.56 6.71 11.86
CA ILE A 144 6.29 7.83 10.95
C ILE A 144 5.64 7.32 9.66
N ALA A 145 6.13 6.22 9.09
CA ALA A 145 5.58 5.62 7.89
C ALA A 145 4.13 5.16 8.07
N ILE A 146 3.82 4.48 9.19
CA ILE A 146 2.44 4.10 9.52
C ILE A 146 1.55 5.33 9.62
N PHE A 147 2.01 6.36 10.33
CA PHE A 147 1.22 7.57 10.54
C PHE A 147 0.90 8.27 9.21
N ILE A 148 1.90 8.43 8.33
CA ILE A 148 1.69 9.04 7.02
C ILE A 148 0.80 8.17 6.13
N ASN A 149 1.01 6.85 6.10
CA ASN A 149 0.16 5.93 5.34
C ASN A 149 -1.30 5.96 5.83
N PHE A 150 -1.52 6.03 7.15
CA PHE A 150 -2.86 6.14 7.73
C PHE A 150 -3.56 7.44 7.32
N ILE A 151 -2.85 8.57 7.37
CA ILE A 151 -3.40 9.86 6.93
C ILE A 151 -3.75 9.83 5.43
N LEU A 152 -2.84 9.33 4.58
CA LEU A 152 -3.06 9.26 3.13
C LEU A 152 -4.19 8.30 2.76
N TYR A 153 -4.34 7.20 3.50
CA TYR A 153 -5.37 6.21 3.22
C TYR A 153 -6.75 6.63 3.75
N SER A 154 -6.90 6.78 5.06
CA SER A 154 -8.20 6.97 5.72
C SER A 154 -8.41 8.36 6.31
N GLY A 155 -7.32 9.11 6.54
CA GLY A 155 -7.38 10.44 7.14
C GLY A 155 -8.22 11.42 6.33
N PHE A 156 -8.01 11.49 5.01
CA PHE A 156 -8.76 12.40 4.14
C PHE A 156 -10.25 12.02 4.01
N GLU A 157 -10.58 10.73 3.94
CA GLU A 157 -11.97 10.28 3.88
C GLU A 157 -12.72 10.57 5.19
N THR A 158 -12.07 10.38 6.33
CA THR A 158 -12.67 10.71 7.64
C THR A 158 -12.92 12.22 7.77
N LEU A 159 -12.00 13.05 7.26
CA LEU A 159 -12.16 14.51 7.25
C LEU A 159 -13.28 14.98 6.32
N SER A 160 -13.47 14.32 5.17
CA SER A 160 -14.49 14.72 4.19
C SER A 160 -15.92 14.48 4.73
N ARG A 161 -16.09 13.47 5.59
CA ARG A 161 -17.37 13.13 6.25
C ARG A 161 -17.75 14.08 7.40
N LEU A 162 -16.90 15.03 7.79
CA LEU A 162 -17.24 16.01 8.82
C LEU A 162 -18.24 17.03 8.24
N GLU A 163 -19.31 17.32 9.00
CA GLU A 163 -20.42 18.21 8.61
C GLU A 163 -19.99 19.64 8.22
N VAL A 164 -18.74 20.02 8.49
CA VAL A 164 -18.14 21.33 8.17
C VAL A 164 -17.78 21.45 6.68
N PHE A 165 -17.60 20.34 5.95
CA PHE A 165 -17.10 20.31 4.57
C PHE A 165 -18.14 20.00 3.49
N THR A 166 -19.44 20.17 3.80
CA THR A 166 -20.53 19.86 2.86
C THR A 166 -20.45 20.68 1.56
N GLY A 167 -20.30 20.01 0.40
CA GLY A 167 -20.33 20.62 -0.93
C GLY A 167 -19.15 20.22 -1.84
N THR A 168 -18.68 21.15 -2.68
CA THR A 168 -17.55 20.92 -3.61
C THR A 168 -16.24 20.55 -2.91
N LEU A 169 -16.07 20.97 -1.65
CA LEU A 169 -14.89 20.67 -0.84
C LEU A 169 -14.83 19.20 -0.41
N ASP A 170 -15.97 18.55 -0.15
CA ASP A 170 -16.03 17.10 0.15
C ASP A 170 -15.46 16.27 -1.01
N TYR A 171 -15.87 16.58 -2.25
CA TYR A 171 -15.37 15.88 -3.44
C TYR A 171 -13.85 16.07 -3.62
N ILE A 172 -13.34 17.29 -3.41
CA ILE A 172 -11.91 17.58 -3.54
C ILE A 172 -11.12 16.84 -2.46
N ILE A 173 -11.58 16.86 -1.20
CA ILE A 173 -10.91 16.20 -0.08
C ILE A 173 -10.95 14.67 -0.25
N SER A 174 -12.09 14.12 -0.68
CA SER A 174 -12.24 12.69 -0.97
C SER A 174 -11.33 12.26 -2.12
N SER A 175 -11.15 13.09 -3.16
CA SER A 175 -10.22 12.83 -4.27
C SER A 175 -8.74 12.92 -3.90
N ILE A 176 -8.39 13.38 -2.70
CA ILE A 176 -7.03 13.36 -2.19
C ILE A 176 -6.75 12.06 -1.41
N GLY A 177 -7.78 11.37 -0.92
CA GLY A 177 -7.64 10.13 -0.16
C GLY A 177 -7.41 8.91 -1.07
N MET A 178 -6.50 8.02 -0.68
CA MET A 178 -6.24 6.78 -1.43
C MET A 178 -7.42 5.80 -1.37
N GLU A 179 -8.23 5.85 -0.30
CA GLU A 179 -9.35 4.93 -0.11
C GLU A 179 -10.43 5.09 -1.20
N SER A 180 -10.75 6.32 -1.61
CA SER A 180 -11.76 6.59 -2.65
C SER A 180 -11.34 6.03 -4.02
N HIS A 181 -10.09 6.28 -4.41
CA HIS A 181 -9.47 5.75 -5.63
C HIS A 181 -9.35 4.22 -5.58
N TYR A 182 -8.99 3.65 -4.43
CA TYR A 182 -8.94 2.19 -4.25
C TYR A 182 -10.33 1.55 -4.37
N ARG A 183 -11.37 2.13 -3.75
CA ARG A 183 -12.76 1.66 -3.86
C ARG A 183 -13.30 1.77 -5.29
N SER A 184 -12.90 2.81 -6.04
CA SER A 184 -13.22 2.97 -7.47
C SER A 184 -12.68 1.81 -8.30
N ILE A 185 -11.37 1.54 -8.17
CA ILE A 185 -10.70 0.45 -8.87
C ILE A 185 -11.24 -0.93 -8.44
N SER A 186 -11.55 -1.09 -7.14
CA SER A 186 -12.04 -2.36 -6.58
C SER A 186 -13.39 -2.79 -7.15
N ARG A 187 -14.22 -1.84 -7.60
CA ARG A 187 -15.47 -2.11 -8.33
C ARG A 187 -15.28 -2.51 -9.80
N GLY A 188 -14.04 -2.74 -10.24
CA GLY A 188 -13.71 -3.10 -11.63
C GLY A 188 -13.68 -1.92 -12.60
N LEU A 189 -13.90 -0.68 -12.11
CA LEU A 189 -13.81 0.54 -12.91
C LEU A 189 -12.37 1.07 -12.87
N ILE A 190 -11.52 0.55 -13.75
CA ILE A 190 -10.14 1.03 -13.90
C ILE A 190 -10.16 2.34 -14.70
N ASP A 191 -10.30 3.48 -14.02
CA ASP A 191 -10.14 4.79 -14.63
C ASP A 191 -8.66 5.20 -14.65
N THR A 192 -8.24 5.83 -15.74
CA THR A 192 -6.92 6.48 -15.89
C THR A 192 -6.62 7.48 -14.77
N ARG A 193 -7.65 8.14 -14.22
CA ARG A 193 -7.51 9.11 -13.12
C ARG A 193 -6.94 8.47 -11.86
N ASP A 194 -7.45 7.30 -11.50
CA ASP A 194 -7.03 6.58 -10.29
C ASP A 194 -5.58 6.08 -10.44
N LEU A 195 -5.23 5.58 -11.63
CA LEU A 195 -3.85 5.16 -11.95
C LEU A 195 -2.85 6.31 -11.89
N VAL A 196 -3.19 7.45 -12.50
CA VAL A 196 -2.34 8.65 -12.49
C VAL A 196 -2.16 9.17 -11.07
N TYR A 197 -3.21 9.15 -10.25
CA TYR A 197 -3.13 9.52 -8.85
C TYR A 197 -2.10 8.65 -8.10
N PHE A 198 -2.22 7.31 -8.15
CA PHE A 198 -1.26 6.44 -7.45
C PHE A 198 0.18 6.61 -7.96
N LEU A 199 0.37 6.71 -9.27
CA LEU A 199 1.69 6.95 -9.86
C LEU A 199 2.28 8.30 -9.42
N SER A 200 1.45 9.34 -9.31
CA SER A 200 1.89 10.65 -8.85
C SER A 200 2.38 10.59 -7.41
N VAL A 201 1.66 9.89 -6.52
CA VAL A 201 2.05 9.72 -5.12
C VAL A 201 3.38 8.96 -5.02
N ILE A 202 3.51 7.84 -5.74
CA ILE A 202 4.75 7.06 -5.81
C ILE A 202 5.92 7.94 -6.26
N ALA A 203 5.74 8.70 -7.34
CA ALA A 203 6.78 9.58 -7.88
C ALA A 203 7.20 10.66 -6.88
N ILE A 204 6.24 11.32 -6.21
CA ILE A 204 6.50 12.36 -5.21
C ILE A 204 7.35 11.82 -4.06
N PHE A 205 6.98 10.66 -3.48
CA PHE A 205 7.71 10.10 -2.34
C PHE A 205 9.07 9.51 -2.74
N ILE A 206 9.22 8.97 -3.95
CA ILE A 206 10.53 8.56 -4.47
C ILE A 206 11.45 9.77 -4.66
N LEU A 207 10.93 10.87 -5.24
CA LEU A 207 11.69 12.12 -5.39
C LEU A 207 12.05 12.73 -4.03
N ALA A 208 11.13 12.70 -3.06
CA ALA A 208 11.38 13.15 -1.70
C ALA A 208 12.48 12.32 -1.01
N SER A 209 12.47 11.00 -1.20
CA SER A 209 13.52 10.07 -0.70
C SER A 209 14.88 10.44 -1.25
N ARG A 210 14.96 10.70 -2.56
CA ARG A 210 16.19 11.14 -3.21
C ARG A 210 16.67 12.49 -2.65
N PHE A 211 15.77 13.47 -2.51
CA PHE A 211 16.13 14.80 -2.01
C PHE A 211 16.63 14.75 -0.55
N SER A 212 16.00 13.93 0.28
CA SER A 212 16.43 13.66 1.66
C SER A 212 17.86 13.13 1.71
N LEU A 213 18.19 12.17 0.82
CA LEU A 213 19.54 11.60 0.72
C LEU A 213 20.57 12.64 0.25
N GLN A 214 20.21 13.48 -0.72
CA GLN A 214 21.07 14.56 -1.23
C GLN A 214 21.41 15.59 -0.16
N LYS A 215 20.40 16.07 0.58
CA LYS A 215 20.59 17.06 1.63
C LYS A 215 21.60 16.59 2.68
N ARG A 216 21.59 15.30 3.00
CA ARG A 216 22.45 14.71 4.04
C ARG A 216 23.91 14.54 3.61
N LYS A 217 24.20 14.43 2.31
CA LYS A 217 25.59 14.43 1.80
C LYS A 217 26.27 15.81 1.87
N TRP A 218 25.48 16.87 1.99
CA TRP A 218 25.95 18.27 1.93
C TRP A 218 25.97 18.93 3.32
N ALA A 219 25.63 18.18 4.37
CA ALA A 219 25.63 18.61 5.77
C ALA A 219 26.76 17.89 6.51
#